data_AF-A0A5C6B3I0-F1
#
_entry.id   AF-A0A5C6B3I0-F1
#
_cell.length_a   1.000
_cell.length_b   1.000
_cell.length_c   1.000
_cell.angle_alpha   90.00
_cell.angle_beta   90.00
_cell.angle_gamma   90.00
#
_symmetry.space_group_name_H-M   'P 1'
#
loop_
_entity.id
_entity.type
_entity.pdbx_description
1 polymer ?
#
loop_
_entity_poly.entity_id
_entity_poly.type
_entity_poly.pdbx_seq_one_letter_code
_entity_poly.pdbx_strand_id
1 'polypeptide(L)'
;MMHERNSMTSGGKTRRILDLAQSNPAFRNKVIALGALGDQMTYPSMELFQRFVPLMLEIAAEVGLLDGIDQSAADELNEWFLDSANELAYLVCNRQRITPSRKFKKPIGNVFVSWTVKNPRDREATRGVKAALDWFNIDYFDYTEHQLDDEADMSQQITQQLKDAIAKSRFSVEIVSSEASRPWVQFERSLIAKNASIRRFLVCLESDKARFMRMSAELEARITRIDMSGGRFGTIQTESMEQWMRQAADTSYFATVDFSYHCYKLADVIRSLLSGQRKRHPIFSCLDAFRFSVLCQQLQQ
;
A
#
# COMPACT_ATOMS: atom_id res chain seq x y z
N MET A 1 9.06 -34.76 25.57
CA MET A 1 9.15 -33.35 25.13
C MET A 1 8.43 -33.27 23.81
N MET A 2 7.23 -32.68 23.80
CA MET A 2 6.52 -32.41 22.55
C MET A 2 7.31 -31.35 21.79
N HIS A 3 7.78 -31.67 20.59
CA HIS A 3 8.22 -30.64 19.65
C HIS A 3 6.99 -29.76 19.38
N GLU A 4 6.99 -28.53 19.89
CA GLU A 4 6.14 -27.49 19.36
C GLU A 4 6.43 -27.43 17.86
N ARG A 5 5.49 -27.91 17.05
CA ARG A 5 5.50 -27.64 15.62
C ARG A 5 5.57 -26.12 15.51
N ASN A 6 6.71 -25.61 15.05
CA ASN A 6 6.88 -24.22 14.65
C ASN A 6 5.98 -23.93 13.44
N SER A 7 4.66 -23.94 13.62
CA SER A 7 3.74 -23.39 12.62
C SER A 7 3.85 -21.87 12.70
N MET A 8 4.98 -21.37 12.22
CA MET A 8 5.23 -19.95 12.18
C MET A 8 4.22 -19.35 11.20
N THR A 9 3.38 -18.44 11.70
CA THR A 9 2.39 -17.76 10.88
C THR A 9 3.08 -17.01 9.73
N SER A 10 2.38 -16.79 8.61
CA SER A 10 2.89 -15.99 7.50
C SER A 10 3.47 -14.65 7.97
N GLY A 11 2.83 -13.99 8.94
CA GLY A 11 3.33 -12.75 9.54
C GLY A 11 4.68 -12.91 10.25
N GLY A 12 4.88 -14.02 10.97
CA GLY A 12 6.16 -14.32 11.64
C GLY A 12 7.31 -14.55 10.65
N LYS A 13 7.03 -15.24 9.53
CA LYS A 13 8.00 -15.47 8.45
C LYS A 13 8.43 -14.15 7.79
N THR A 14 7.46 -13.32 7.40
CA THR A 14 7.71 -11.99 6.81
C THR A 14 8.54 -11.13 7.76
N ARG A 15 8.20 -11.08 9.05
CA ARG A 15 8.89 -10.22 10.02
C ARG A 15 10.37 -10.54 10.15
N ARG A 16 10.74 -11.83 10.27
CA ARG A 16 12.15 -12.24 10.37
C ARG A 16 12.97 -11.83 9.14
N ILE A 17 12.42 -12.01 7.95
CA ILE A 17 13.07 -11.58 6.70
C ILE A 17 13.29 -10.08 6.69
N LEU A 18 12.31 -9.29 7.12
CA LEU A 18 12.42 -7.84 7.17
C LEU A 18 13.46 -7.37 8.19
N ASP A 19 13.45 -7.94 9.40
CA ASP A 19 14.41 -7.58 10.46
C ASP A 19 15.86 -7.90 10.04
N LEU A 20 16.09 -9.04 9.37
CA LEU A 20 17.41 -9.37 8.84
C LEU A 20 17.80 -8.47 7.65
N ALA A 21 16.88 -8.17 6.74
CA ALA A 21 17.14 -7.28 5.60
C ALA A 21 17.44 -5.83 6.01
N GLN A 22 16.90 -5.37 7.13
CA GLN A 22 17.23 -4.05 7.68
C GLN A 22 18.67 -3.97 8.20
N SER A 23 19.16 -5.05 8.79
CA SER A 23 20.49 -5.11 9.41
C SER A 23 21.59 -5.64 8.49
N ASN A 24 21.23 -6.31 7.38
CA ASN A 24 22.17 -6.95 6.46
C ASN A 24 21.89 -6.57 4.99
N PRO A 25 22.67 -5.63 4.40
CA PRO A 25 22.52 -5.23 3.00
C PRO A 25 22.73 -6.35 1.97
N ALA A 26 23.57 -7.35 2.27
CA ALA A 26 23.77 -8.48 1.37
C ALA A 26 22.52 -9.37 1.32
N PHE A 27 21.94 -9.67 2.49
CA PHE A 27 20.67 -10.40 2.58
C PHE A 27 19.52 -9.61 1.92
N ARG A 28 19.46 -8.30 2.11
CA ARG A 28 18.52 -7.41 1.43
C ARG A 28 18.56 -7.59 -0.09
N ASN A 29 19.74 -7.62 -0.69
CA ASN A 29 19.92 -7.82 -2.13
C ASN A 29 19.45 -9.21 -2.59
N LYS A 30 19.60 -10.25 -1.76
CA LYS A 30 19.04 -11.59 -2.05
C LYS A 30 17.52 -11.55 -2.12
N VAL A 31 16.86 -10.90 -1.17
CA VAL A 31 15.38 -10.77 -1.15
C VAL A 31 14.88 -10.00 -2.38
N ILE A 32 15.59 -8.93 -2.79
CA ILE A 32 15.28 -8.18 -4.03
C ILE A 32 15.42 -9.09 -5.26
N ALA A 33 16.52 -9.85 -5.34
CA ALA A 33 16.76 -10.78 -6.43
C ALA A 33 15.69 -11.89 -6.48
N LEU A 34 15.23 -12.37 -5.32
CA LEU A 34 14.15 -13.35 -5.23
C LEU A 34 12.84 -12.81 -5.82
N GLY A 35 12.45 -11.57 -5.50
CA GLY A 35 11.27 -10.95 -6.13
C GLY A 35 11.43 -10.72 -7.62
N ALA A 36 12.62 -10.34 -8.09
CA ALA A 36 12.87 -10.21 -9.53
C ALA A 36 12.74 -11.55 -10.29
N LEU A 37 13.07 -12.66 -9.64
CA LEU A 37 12.82 -14.01 -10.15
C LEU A 37 11.34 -14.39 -10.04
N GLY A 38 10.69 -14.12 -8.90
CA GLY A 38 9.26 -14.35 -8.68
C GLY A 38 8.36 -13.65 -9.71
N ASP A 39 8.72 -12.43 -10.13
CA ASP A 39 8.06 -11.71 -11.21
C ASP A 39 8.01 -12.48 -12.54
N GLN A 40 9.06 -13.28 -12.81
CA GLN A 40 9.23 -14.04 -14.05
C GLN A 40 8.56 -15.43 -13.98
N MET A 41 8.17 -15.89 -12.79
CA MET A 41 7.55 -17.21 -12.58
C MET A 41 6.10 -17.33 -13.08
N THR A 42 5.56 -16.29 -13.73
CA THR A 42 4.21 -16.33 -14.32
C THR A 42 4.14 -17.31 -15.52
N TYR A 43 5.28 -17.60 -16.16
CA TYR A 43 5.48 -18.68 -17.14
C TYR A 43 6.84 -19.33 -16.88
N PRO A 44 6.93 -20.24 -15.91
CA PRO A 44 8.23 -20.63 -15.38
C PRO A 44 8.96 -21.54 -16.38
N SER A 45 10.16 -21.14 -16.77
CA SER A 45 11.12 -22.05 -17.41
C SER A 45 11.84 -22.87 -16.34
N MET A 46 12.36 -24.04 -16.71
CA MET A 46 13.21 -24.84 -15.81
C MET A 46 14.43 -24.04 -15.32
N GLU A 47 14.97 -23.17 -16.17
CA GLU A 47 16.08 -22.28 -15.82
C GLU A 47 15.70 -21.26 -14.73
N LEU A 48 14.48 -20.71 -14.76
CA LEU A 48 13.98 -19.82 -13.72
C LEU A 48 13.76 -20.55 -12.40
N PHE A 49 13.20 -21.76 -12.44
CA PHE A 49 13.06 -22.61 -11.24
C PHE A 49 14.41 -22.93 -10.59
N GLN A 50 15.42 -23.27 -11.40
CA GLN A 50 16.79 -23.56 -10.95
C GLN A 50 17.48 -22.36 -10.31
N ARG A 51 17.03 -21.14 -10.58
CA ARG A 51 17.55 -19.91 -9.95
C ARG A 51 16.72 -19.49 -8.74
N PHE A 52 15.41 -19.69 -8.79
CA PHE A 52 14.48 -19.29 -7.73
C PHE A 52 14.62 -20.17 -6.50
N VAL A 53 14.61 -21.50 -6.67
CA VAL A 53 14.59 -22.45 -5.54
C VAL A 53 15.85 -22.35 -4.67
N PRO A 54 17.08 -22.30 -5.21
CA PRO A 54 18.27 -22.16 -4.37
C PRO A 54 18.29 -20.85 -3.60
N LEU A 55 17.90 -19.73 -4.24
CA LEU A 55 17.86 -18.43 -3.58
C LEU A 55 16.79 -18.37 -2.47
N MET A 56 15.64 -19.01 -2.70
CA MET A 56 14.60 -19.19 -1.69
C MET A 56 15.12 -19.98 -0.48
N LEU A 57 15.80 -21.10 -0.73
CA LEU A 57 16.36 -21.95 0.33
C LEU A 57 17.46 -21.23 1.10
N GLU A 58 18.33 -20.47 0.44
CA GLU A 58 19.33 -19.62 1.11
C GLU A 58 18.68 -18.61 2.05
N ILE A 59 17.64 -17.90 1.58
CA ILE A 59 16.91 -16.93 2.38
C ILE A 59 16.25 -17.63 3.57
N ALA A 60 15.57 -18.75 3.34
CA ALA A 60 14.92 -19.53 4.38
C ALA A 60 15.90 -20.04 5.44
N ALA A 61 17.09 -20.48 5.03
CA ALA A 61 18.15 -20.91 5.94
C ALA A 61 18.65 -19.75 6.82
N GLU A 62 18.94 -18.60 6.21
CA GLU A 62 19.46 -17.43 6.93
C GLU A 62 18.50 -16.85 7.98
N VAL A 63 17.19 -17.06 7.82
CA VAL A 63 16.17 -16.66 8.83
C VAL A 63 15.65 -17.82 9.70
N GLY A 64 16.30 -18.99 9.63
CA GLY A 64 15.98 -20.15 10.46
C GLY A 64 14.58 -20.71 10.20
N LEU A 65 14.12 -20.67 8.94
CA LEU A 65 12.83 -21.25 8.52
C LEU A 65 12.96 -22.71 8.07
N LEU A 66 14.17 -23.25 7.94
CA LEU A 66 14.42 -24.64 7.57
C LEU A 66 14.60 -25.58 8.78
N ASP A 67 14.62 -25.04 10.00
CA ASP A 67 14.91 -25.84 11.19
C ASP A 67 13.74 -26.77 11.54
N GLY A 68 13.96 -28.07 11.40
CA GLY A 68 13.00 -29.11 11.80
C GLY A 68 11.77 -29.22 10.91
N ILE A 69 11.82 -28.71 9.67
CA ILE A 69 10.70 -28.81 8.72
C ILE A 69 10.67 -30.20 8.06
N ASP A 70 9.46 -30.73 7.87
CA ASP A 70 9.23 -31.90 7.03
C ASP A 70 8.94 -31.49 5.57
N GLN A 71 8.77 -32.47 4.67
CA GLN A 71 8.52 -32.20 3.25
C GLN A 71 7.23 -31.38 3.03
N SER A 72 6.18 -31.62 3.82
CA SER A 72 4.93 -30.87 3.73
C SER A 72 5.14 -29.40 4.08
N ALA A 73 5.86 -29.13 5.16
CA ALA A 73 6.21 -27.78 5.57
C ALA A 73 7.16 -27.09 4.57
N ALA A 74 8.04 -27.85 3.90
CA ALA A 74 8.90 -27.34 2.84
C ALA A 74 8.09 -26.94 1.58
N ASP A 75 7.10 -27.74 1.20
CA ASP A 75 6.21 -27.43 0.08
C ASP A 75 5.35 -26.19 0.38
N GLU A 76 4.78 -26.10 1.60
CA GLU A 76 4.05 -24.91 2.07
C GLU A 76 4.94 -23.65 2.10
N LEU A 77 6.21 -23.80 2.49
CA LEU A 77 7.17 -22.70 2.48
C LEU A 77 7.49 -22.24 1.05
N ASN A 78 7.65 -23.18 0.13
CA ASN A 78 7.90 -22.90 -1.29
C ASN A 78 6.70 -22.18 -1.93
N GLU A 79 5.48 -22.66 -1.71
CA GLU A 79 4.25 -21.98 -2.18
C GLU A 79 4.16 -20.56 -1.59
N TRP A 80 4.44 -20.41 -0.30
CA TRP A 80 4.46 -19.09 0.35
C TRP A 80 5.49 -18.14 -0.28
N PHE A 81 6.70 -18.61 -0.58
CA PHE A 81 7.72 -17.78 -1.25
C PHE A 81 7.32 -17.43 -2.68
N LEU A 82 6.72 -18.35 -3.43
CA LEU A 82 6.22 -18.06 -4.78
C LEU A 82 5.15 -16.95 -4.76
N ASP A 83 4.26 -16.97 -3.77
CA ASP A 83 3.23 -15.95 -3.59
C ASP A 83 3.77 -14.63 -3.04
N SER A 84 4.79 -14.68 -2.17
CA SER A 84 5.24 -13.53 -1.38
C SER A 84 6.51 -12.86 -1.92
N ALA A 85 7.25 -13.47 -2.84
CA ALA A 85 8.56 -12.97 -3.28
C ALA A 85 8.52 -11.50 -3.77
N ASN A 86 7.49 -11.13 -4.53
CA ASN A 86 7.35 -9.78 -5.07
C ASN A 86 6.98 -8.77 -3.98
N GLU A 87 6.15 -9.19 -3.02
CA GLU A 87 5.81 -8.40 -1.85
C GLU A 87 7.05 -8.17 -0.98
N LEU A 88 7.81 -9.22 -0.67
CA LEU A 88 9.04 -9.14 0.11
C LEU A 88 10.05 -8.20 -0.56
N ALA A 89 10.25 -8.34 -1.88
CA ALA A 89 11.13 -7.46 -2.64
C ALA A 89 10.70 -5.99 -2.58
N TYR A 90 9.41 -5.70 -2.69
CA TYR A 90 8.89 -4.35 -2.49
C TYR A 90 9.22 -3.82 -1.09
N LEU A 91 8.95 -4.60 -0.04
CA LEU A 91 9.13 -4.18 1.35
C LEU A 91 10.59 -3.90 1.70
N VAL A 92 11.53 -4.66 1.14
CA VAL A 92 12.96 -4.43 1.37
C VAL A 92 13.54 -3.32 0.49
N CYS A 93 12.90 -2.90 -0.60
CA CYS A 93 13.41 -1.85 -1.50
C CYS A 93 13.37 -0.41 -0.92
N ASN A 94 12.81 -0.22 0.27
CA ASN A 94 12.93 0.99 1.10
C ASN A 94 12.68 2.31 0.34
N ARG A 95 11.53 2.42 -0.36
CA ARG A 95 11.01 3.63 -1.02
C ARG A 95 11.92 4.29 -2.07
N GLN A 96 13.06 3.70 -2.43
CA GLN A 96 13.84 4.15 -3.58
C GLN A 96 13.00 3.91 -4.84
N ARG A 97 12.98 4.88 -5.78
CA ARG A 97 12.24 4.79 -7.05
C ARG A 97 12.36 3.39 -7.62
N ILE A 98 11.31 2.60 -7.45
CA ILE A 98 11.37 1.21 -7.85
C ILE A 98 11.14 1.20 -9.35
N THR A 99 12.04 0.54 -10.09
CA THR A 99 11.73 0.24 -11.49
C THR A 99 10.44 -0.58 -11.46
N PRO A 100 9.39 -0.20 -12.20
CA PRO A 100 8.15 -0.97 -12.24
C PRO A 100 8.48 -2.43 -12.47
N SER A 101 7.79 -3.32 -11.75
CA SER A 101 8.03 -4.75 -11.92
C SER A 101 7.95 -5.10 -13.41
N ARG A 102 8.90 -5.89 -13.91
CA ARG A 102 8.96 -6.30 -15.32
C ARG A 102 7.71 -7.05 -15.77
N LYS A 103 6.88 -7.49 -14.83
CA LYS A 103 5.56 -8.09 -15.05
C LYS A 103 4.53 -7.09 -15.57
N PHE A 104 4.66 -5.81 -15.24
CA PHE A 104 3.72 -4.76 -15.58
C PHE A 104 4.30 -3.82 -16.64
N LYS A 105 4.66 -4.31 -17.83
CA LYS A 105 5.30 -3.49 -18.88
C LYS A 105 4.41 -2.41 -19.51
N LYS A 106 3.10 -2.48 -19.30
CA LYS A 106 2.13 -1.49 -19.78
C LYS A 106 1.33 -0.94 -18.59
N PRO A 107 0.98 0.35 -18.58
CA PRO A 107 0.14 0.90 -17.55
C PRO A 107 -1.19 0.16 -17.45
N ILE A 108 -1.60 -0.17 -16.22
CA ILE A 108 -2.81 -0.96 -15.98
C ILE A 108 -4.05 -0.06 -15.89
N GLY A 109 -3.86 1.23 -15.64
CA GLY A 109 -4.91 2.24 -15.62
C GLY A 109 -4.47 3.50 -14.89
N ASN A 110 -5.40 4.45 -14.77
CA ASN A 110 -5.17 5.75 -14.14
C ASN A 110 -5.92 5.89 -12.82
N VAL A 111 -5.25 6.42 -11.81
CA VAL A 111 -5.80 6.76 -10.50
C VAL A 111 -5.62 8.24 -10.20
N PHE A 112 -6.64 8.88 -9.65
CA PHE A 112 -6.54 10.24 -9.15
C PHE A 112 -6.03 10.22 -7.69
N VAL A 113 -4.98 10.96 -7.35
CA VAL A 113 -4.44 11.02 -5.99
C VAL A 113 -4.64 12.41 -5.39
N SER A 114 -5.46 12.50 -4.34
CA SER A 114 -5.80 13.75 -3.63
C SER A 114 -5.14 13.81 -2.26
N TRP A 115 -4.36 14.85 -1.98
CA TRP A 115 -3.61 15.01 -0.73
C TRP A 115 -3.22 16.47 -0.49
N THR A 116 -2.82 16.82 0.74
CA THR A 116 -2.44 18.20 1.09
C THR A 116 -0.93 18.41 1.07
N VAL A 117 -0.40 19.20 0.12
CA VAL A 117 1.06 19.38 -0.10
C VAL A 117 1.81 19.96 1.11
N LYS A 118 1.16 20.90 1.82
CA LYS A 118 1.75 21.61 2.96
C LYS A 118 1.74 20.78 4.25
N ASN A 119 1.01 19.67 4.29
CA ASN A 119 1.01 18.75 5.44
C ASN A 119 2.15 17.71 5.27
N PRO A 120 3.16 17.70 6.17
CA PRO A 120 4.28 16.75 6.08
C PRO A 120 3.86 15.28 6.16
N ARG A 121 2.83 14.95 6.95
CA ARG A 121 2.31 13.58 7.09
C ARG A 121 1.63 13.13 5.81
N ASP A 122 0.79 13.98 5.22
CA ASP A 122 0.18 13.70 3.91
C ASP A 122 1.24 13.46 2.84
N ARG A 123 2.32 14.25 2.85
CA ARG A 123 3.45 14.12 1.91
C ARG A 123 4.15 12.77 2.03
N GLU A 124 4.51 12.38 3.25
CA GLU A 124 5.19 11.10 3.49
C GLU A 124 4.28 9.89 3.21
N ALA A 125 2.99 10.03 3.51
CA ALA A 125 2.01 9.00 3.19
C ALA A 125 1.82 8.86 1.66
N THR A 126 1.65 9.99 0.97
CA THR A 126 1.50 10.04 -0.49
C THR A 126 2.73 9.45 -1.18
N ARG A 127 3.94 9.74 -0.69
CA ARG A 127 5.17 9.15 -1.25
C ARG A 127 5.14 7.62 -1.21
N GLY A 128 4.72 7.04 -0.08
CA GLY A 128 4.60 5.59 0.03
C GLY A 128 3.51 5.01 -0.88
N VAL A 129 2.36 5.68 -0.97
CA VAL A 129 1.27 5.27 -1.88
C VAL A 129 1.72 5.32 -3.34
N LYS A 130 2.35 6.41 -3.78
CA LYS A 130 2.87 6.55 -5.16
C LYS A 130 3.92 5.49 -5.48
N ALA A 131 4.86 5.24 -4.56
CA ALA A 131 5.86 4.19 -4.75
C ALA A 131 5.22 2.80 -4.93
N ALA A 132 4.12 2.52 -4.22
CA ALA A 132 3.35 1.29 -4.42
C ALA A 132 2.62 1.26 -5.77
N LEU A 133 2.04 2.38 -6.21
CA LEU A 133 1.40 2.48 -7.53
C LEU A 133 2.43 2.28 -8.66
N ASP A 134 3.60 2.92 -8.57
CA ASP A 134 4.73 2.78 -9.49
C ASP A 134 5.18 1.32 -9.59
N TRP A 135 5.29 0.61 -8.45
CA TRP A 135 5.65 -0.81 -8.42
C TRP A 135 4.75 -1.66 -9.31
N PHE A 136 3.46 -1.38 -9.30
CA PHE A 136 2.45 -2.09 -10.10
C PHE A 136 2.22 -1.50 -11.50
N ASN A 137 2.98 -0.47 -11.89
CA ASN A 137 2.78 0.31 -13.13
C ASN A 137 1.32 0.81 -13.26
N ILE A 138 0.82 1.43 -12.19
CA ILE A 138 -0.45 2.15 -12.20
C ILE A 138 -0.12 3.63 -12.37
N ASP A 139 -0.55 4.21 -13.48
CA ASP A 139 -0.42 5.64 -13.71
C ASP A 139 -1.29 6.39 -12.72
N TYR A 140 -0.81 7.54 -12.28
CA TYR A 140 -1.58 8.40 -11.40
C TYR A 140 -1.44 9.87 -11.77
N PHE A 141 -2.48 10.62 -11.44
CA PHE A 141 -2.51 12.06 -11.54
C PHE A 141 -2.68 12.64 -10.14
N ASP A 142 -1.87 13.64 -9.79
CA ASP A 142 -2.09 14.46 -8.60
C ASP A 142 -1.82 15.93 -8.91
N TYR A 143 -2.61 16.81 -8.29
CA TYR A 143 -2.59 18.23 -8.61
C TYR A 143 -1.86 19.02 -7.53
N THR A 144 -0.54 18.85 -7.47
CA THR A 144 0.30 19.44 -6.41
C THR A 144 0.75 20.86 -6.68
N GLU A 145 0.93 21.23 -7.95
CA GLU A 145 1.51 22.51 -8.37
C GLU A 145 0.67 23.70 -7.90
N HIS A 146 -0.66 23.57 -7.95
CA HIS A 146 -1.61 24.62 -7.56
C HIS A 146 -1.95 24.65 -6.05
N GLN A 147 -1.34 23.79 -5.23
CA GLN A 147 -1.51 23.83 -3.78
C GLN A 147 -0.44 24.65 -3.05
N LEU A 148 0.65 25.00 -3.75
CA LEU A 148 1.78 25.74 -3.18
C LEU A 148 1.47 27.23 -3.06
N ASP A 149 0.69 27.77 -4.01
CA ASP A 149 0.22 29.13 -4.06
C ASP A 149 -1.29 29.21 -3.75
N ASP A 150 -1.64 29.93 -2.69
CA ASP A 150 -3.04 30.11 -2.25
C ASP A 150 -3.78 31.19 -3.02
N GLU A 151 -3.05 31.97 -3.81
CA GLU A 151 -3.58 33.05 -4.64
C GLU A 151 -3.80 32.60 -6.08
N ALA A 152 -3.43 31.35 -6.41
CA ALA A 152 -3.70 30.75 -7.71
C ALA A 152 -5.21 30.62 -7.92
N ASP A 153 -5.75 31.52 -8.73
CA ASP A 153 -7.18 31.63 -9.01
C ASP A 153 -7.76 30.29 -9.52
N MET A 154 -8.97 29.94 -9.07
CA MET A 154 -9.76 28.79 -9.53
C MET A 154 -10.29 29.05 -10.95
N SER A 155 -9.39 29.37 -11.87
CA SER A 155 -9.75 29.71 -13.24
C SER A 155 -10.55 28.57 -13.87
N GLN A 156 -11.44 28.91 -14.81
CA GLN A 156 -12.25 27.93 -15.51
C GLN A 156 -11.40 26.86 -16.20
N GLN A 157 -10.21 27.24 -16.69
CA GLN A 157 -9.26 26.34 -17.34
C GLN A 157 -8.70 25.29 -16.37
N ILE A 158 -8.24 25.70 -15.18
CA ILE A 158 -7.72 24.78 -14.16
C ILE A 158 -8.83 23.84 -13.68
N THR A 159 -10.02 24.38 -13.44
CA THR A 159 -11.19 23.57 -13.06
C THR A 159 -11.51 22.53 -14.14
N GLN A 160 -11.41 22.89 -15.42
CA GLN A 160 -11.66 21.95 -16.51
C GLN A 160 -10.59 20.87 -16.59
N GLN A 161 -9.31 21.21 -16.47
CA GLN A 161 -8.21 20.23 -16.41
C GLN A 161 -8.42 19.23 -15.26
N LEU A 162 -8.83 19.71 -14.10
CA LEU A 162 -9.12 18.87 -12.94
C LEU A 162 -10.28 17.91 -13.21
N LYS A 163 -11.38 18.39 -13.80
CA LYS A 163 -12.52 17.55 -14.20
C LYS A 163 -12.11 16.50 -15.22
N ASP A 164 -11.29 16.86 -16.21
CA ASP A 164 -10.83 15.94 -17.25
C ASP A 164 -9.94 14.84 -16.66
N ALA A 165 -9.06 15.18 -15.72
CA ALA A 165 -8.22 14.21 -15.01
C ALA A 165 -9.06 13.26 -14.15
N ILE A 166 -10.07 13.78 -13.43
CA ILE A 166 -11.02 12.97 -12.66
C ILE A 166 -11.81 12.03 -13.59
N ALA A 167 -12.30 12.52 -14.73
CA ALA A 167 -13.06 11.72 -15.69
C ALA A 167 -12.24 10.60 -16.34
N LYS A 168 -10.93 10.78 -16.51
CA LYS A 168 -10.01 9.74 -17.00
C LYS A 168 -9.65 8.70 -15.93
N SER A 169 -9.95 8.98 -14.67
CA SER A 169 -9.59 8.13 -13.53
C SER A 169 -10.76 7.24 -13.13
N ARG A 170 -10.52 5.93 -13.01
CA ARG A 170 -11.55 4.99 -12.53
C ARG A 170 -11.65 4.96 -11.00
N PHE A 171 -10.54 5.27 -10.34
CA PHE A 171 -10.41 5.29 -8.89
C PHE A 171 -9.79 6.60 -8.43
N SER A 172 -10.15 7.06 -7.23
CA SER A 172 -9.40 8.05 -6.48
C SER A 172 -8.77 7.44 -5.23
N VAL A 173 -7.57 7.89 -4.87
CA VAL A 173 -6.95 7.65 -3.56
C VAL A 173 -6.80 8.99 -2.87
N GLU A 174 -7.41 9.15 -1.71
CA GLU A 174 -7.50 10.41 -1.00
C GLU A 174 -6.87 10.27 0.38
N ILE A 175 -5.78 11.01 0.62
CA ILE A 175 -5.09 11.01 1.92
C ILE A 175 -5.87 11.89 2.89
N VAL A 176 -6.42 11.30 3.94
CA VAL A 176 -7.24 11.99 4.94
C VAL A 176 -6.45 12.06 6.24
N SER A 177 -6.13 13.27 6.67
CA SER A 177 -5.54 13.56 7.98
C SER A 177 -6.43 14.44 8.86
N SER A 178 -6.02 14.63 10.12
CA SER A 178 -6.68 15.50 11.09
C SER A 178 -6.55 16.99 10.79
N GLU A 179 -5.53 17.38 10.04
CA GLU A 179 -5.31 18.76 9.63
C GLU A 179 -6.38 19.24 8.64
N ALA A 180 -6.74 20.51 8.75
CA ALA A 180 -7.72 21.12 7.87
C ALA A 180 -7.24 21.03 6.42
N SER A 181 -7.96 20.26 5.60
CA SER A 181 -7.77 20.24 4.15
C SER A 181 -7.91 21.67 3.61
N ARG A 182 -6.99 22.09 2.76
CA ARG A 182 -7.02 23.43 2.17
C ARG A 182 -8.24 23.58 1.25
N PRO A 183 -8.73 24.81 1.02
CA PRO A 183 -9.89 25.04 0.15
C PRO A 183 -9.76 24.36 -1.22
N TRP A 184 -8.55 24.37 -1.81
CA TRP A 184 -8.27 23.69 -3.07
C TRP A 184 -8.53 22.18 -3.03
N VAL A 185 -8.00 21.51 -2.00
CA VAL A 185 -8.17 20.06 -1.81
C VAL A 185 -9.65 19.73 -1.52
N GLN A 186 -10.35 20.58 -0.79
CA GLN A 186 -11.80 20.43 -0.56
C GLN A 186 -12.58 20.56 -1.87
N PHE A 187 -12.25 21.55 -2.69
CA PHE A 187 -12.87 21.75 -4.00
C PHE A 187 -12.65 20.54 -4.91
N GLU A 188 -11.41 20.07 -5.03
CA GLU A 188 -11.05 18.86 -5.77
C GLU A 188 -11.86 17.64 -5.29
N ARG A 189 -11.88 17.36 -3.97
CA ARG A 189 -12.65 16.25 -3.41
C ARG A 189 -14.15 16.39 -3.63
N SER A 190 -14.67 17.62 -3.70
CA SER A 190 -16.08 17.85 -4.04
C SER A 190 -16.38 17.47 -5.49
N LEU A 191 -15.45 17.73 -6.43
CA LEU A 191 -15.58 17.33 -7.83
C LEU A 191 -15.49 15.80 -7.97
N ILE A 192 -14.57 15.17 -7.26
CA ILE A 192 -14.45 13.69 -7.19
C ILE A 192 -15.76 13.10 -6.67
N ALA A 193 -16.28 13.61 -5.55
CA ALA A 193 -17.53 13.12 -4.95
C ALA A 193 -18.75 13.22 -5.88
N LYS A 194 -18.82 14.30 -6.67
CA LYS A 194 -19.88 14.53 -7.67
C LYS A 194 -19.78 13.61 -8.88
N ASN A 195 -18.60 13.07 -9.20
CA ASN A 195 -18.46 12.13 -10.30
C ASN A 195 -18.97 10.75 -9.85
N ALA A 196 -20.11 10.30 -10.39
CA ALA A 196 -20.72 9.02 -10.03
C ALA A 196 -19.84 7.79 -10.41
N SER A 197 -19.01 7.94 -11.45
CA SER A 197 -18.25 6.83 -12.05
C SER A 197 -16.95 6.49 -11.31
N ILE A 198 -16.44 7.40 -10.46
CA ILE A 198 -15.21 7.20 -9.72
C ILE A 198 -15.49 6.52 -8.37
N ARG A 199 -14.78 5.43 -8.08
CA ARG A 199 -14.76 4.80 -6.76
C ARG A 199 -13.62 5.39 -5.93
N ARG A 200 -13.85 5.63 -4.63
CA ARG A 200 -12.96 6.44 -3.79
C ARG A 200 -12.33 5.60 -2.69
N PHE A 201 -11.01 5.64 -2.57
CA PHE A 201 -10.25 5.04 -1.48
C PHE A 201 -9.77 6.14 -0.54
N LEU A 202 -10.36 6.23 0.66
CA LEU A 202 -9.93 7.17 1.69
C LEU A 202 -8.85 6.52 2.54
N VAL A 203 -7.62 7.01 2.43
CA VAL A 203 -6.46 6.59 3.23
C VAL A 203 -6.40 7.46 4.47
N CYS A 204 -6.91 6.93 5.59
CA CYS A 204 -7.01 7.66 6.85
C CYS A 204 -5.72 7.52 7.66
N LEU A 205 -5.04 8.64 7.91
CA LEU A 205 -3.81 8.67 8.71
C LEU A 205 -4.08 8.65 10.22
N GLU A 206 -5.34 8.80 10.61
CA GLU A 206 -5.81 8.63 11.98
C GLU A 206 -7.05 7.73 12.06
N SER A 207 -7.10 6.90 13.09
CA SER A 207 -8.10 5.85 13.25
C SER A 207 -9.52 6.40 13.49
N ASP A 208 -9.63 7.60 14.06
CA ASP A 208 -10.90 8.32 14.24
C ASP A 208 -11.47 8.81 12.90
N LYS A 209 -10.63 9.22 11.95
CA LYS A 209 -11.07 9.53 10.58
C LYS A 209 -11.61 8.31 9.85
N ALA A 210 -10.98 7.15 10.04
CA ALA A 210 -11.45 5.89 9.46
C ALA A 210 -12.81 5.44 10.05
N ARG A 211 -13.07 5.74 11.33
CA ARG A 211 -14.22 5.22 12.08
C ARG A 211 -15.42 6.16 12.13
N PHE A 212 -15.19 7.46 12.19
CA PHE A 212 -16.23 8.43 12.55
C PHE A 212 -16.55 9.46 11.46
N MET A 213 -15.89 9.41 10.32
CA MET A 213 -16.24 10.27 9.18
C MET A 213 -17.60 9.87 8.60
N ARG A 214 -18.61 10.70 8.86
CA ARG A 214 -19.98 10.52 8.34
C ARG A 214 -20.12 11.15 6.95
N MET A 215 -20.65 10.41 5.99
CA MET A 215 -21.07 10.93 4.68
C MET A 215 -22.52 10.55 4.39
N SER A 216 -23.10 11.08 3.32
CA SER A 216 -24.41 10.64 2.85
C SER A 216 -24.36 9.18 2.40
N ALA A 217 -25.46 8.45 2.53
CA ALA A 217 -25.53 7.02 2.16
C ALA A 217 -25.10 6.75 0.70
N GLU A 218 -25.45 7.67 -0.21
CA GLU A 218 -25.06 7.60 -1.62
C GLU A 218 -23.54 7.73 -1.83
N LEU A 219 -22.87 8.56 -1.02
CA LEU A 219 -21.42 8.68 -1.06
C LEU A 219 -20.74 7.49 -0.39
N GLU A 220 -21.28 7.01 0.72
CA GLU A 220 -20.77 5.83 1.45
C GLU A 220 -20.67 4.59 0.56
N ALA A 221 -21.66 4.34 -0.29
CA ALA A 221 -21.69 3.18 -1.19
C ALA A 221 -20.50 3.13 -2.18
N ARG A 222 -19.82 4.26 -2.41
CA ARG A 222 -18.71 4.39 -3.38
C ARG A 222 -17.37 4.61 -2.70
N ILE A 223 -17.33 4.52 -1.37
CA ILE A 223 -16.16 4.83 -0.55
C ILE A 223 -15.63 3.57 0.11
N THR A 224 -14.33 3.38 -0.02
CA THR A 224 -13.53 2.42 0.73
C THR A 224 -12.65 3.17 1.71
N ARG A 225 -12.83 2.96 3.02
CA ARG A 225 -11.95 3.54 4.04
C ARG A 225 -10.84 2.57 4.40
N ILE A 226 -9.62 3.07 4.41
CA ILE A 226 -8.43 2.31 4.75
C ILE A 226 -7.78 2.99 5.93
N ASP A 227 -7.72 2.27 7.04
CA ASP A 227 -7.01 2.69 8.23
C ASP A 227 -5.50 2.49 8.00
N MET A 228 -4.77 3.58 7.81
CA MET A 228 -3.30 3.60 7.73
C MET A 228 -2.73 4.41 8.88
N SER A 229 -3.40 4.41 10.02
CA SER A 229 -3.00 5.19 11.18
C SER A 229 -1.86 4.55 11.97
N GLY A 230 -1.64 3.24 11.84
CA GLY A 230 -0.74 2.51 12.74
C GLY A 230 -1.15 2.63 14.21
N GLY A 231 -2.46 2.80 14.49
CA GLY A 231 -3.00 3.03 15.83
C GLY A 231 -3.03 4.50 16.28
N ARG A 232 -2.64 5.45 15.43
CA ARG A 232 -2.70 6.89 15.74
C ARG A 232 -4.16 7.38 15.80
N PHE A 233 -4.43 8.33 16.69
CA PHE A 233 -5.72 9.03 16.81
C PHE A 233 -5.52 10.52 16.52
N GLY A 234 -6.46 11.14 15.79
CA GLY A 234 -6.39 12.56 15.40
C GLY A 234 -6.79 13.51 16.51
N THR A 235 -7.54 13.02 17.49
CA THR A 235 -7.89 13.73 18.72
C THR A 235 -6.94 13.33 19.83
N ILE A 236 -5.80 14.01 19.89
CA ILE A 236 -4.91 13.91 21.03
C ILE A 236 -5.48 14.82 22.11
N GLN A 237 -6.03 14.24 23.20
CA GLN A 237 -6.24 14.96 24.46
C GLN A 237 -4.87 15.21 25.10
N THR A 238 -4.06 16.11 24.55
CA THR A 238 -2.83 16.56 25.20
C THR A 238 -3.06 17.93 25.80
N GLU A 239 -2.66 18.08 27.06
CA GLU A 239 -2.74 19.34 27.81
C GLU A 239 -1.78 20.43 27.28
N SER A 240 -0.89 20.12 26.33
CA SER A 240 0.03 21.10 25.75
C SER A 240 0.10 21.09 24.21
N MET A 241 0.10 22.30 23.65
CA MET A 241 0.27 22.58 22.21
C MET A 241 1.59 22.00 21.66
N GLU A 242 2.65 21.98 22.46
CA GLU A 242 3.97 21.47 22.05
C GLU A 242 3.98 19.97 21.80
N GLN A 243 3.28 19.16 22.61
CA GLN A 243 3.16 17.72 22.38
C GLN A 243 2.35 17.43 21.12
N TRP A 244 1.28 18.19 20.89
CA TRP A 244 0.50 18.10 19.67
C TRP A 244 1.33 18.46 18.43
N MET A 245 2.11 19.55 18.46
CA MET A 245 3.00 19.93 17.35
C MET A 245 4.09 18.89 17.07
N ARG A 246 4.67 18.26 18.11
CA ARG A 246 5.65 17.17 17.93
C ARG A 246 5.03 15.93 17.29
N GLN A 247 3.81 15.55 17.69
CA GLN A 247 3.11 14.39 17.12
C GLN A 247 2.54 14.66 15.73
N ALA A 248 2.09 15.89 15.45
CA ALA A 248 1.64 16.32 14.13
C ALA A 248 2.79 16.33 13.10
N ALA A 249 4.02 16.59 13.54
CA ALA A 249 5.21 16.52 12.69
C ALA A 249 5.86 15.13 12.64
N ASP A 250 5.41 14.17 13.46
CA ASP A 250 6.01 12.83 13.52
C ASP A 250 5.67 12.01 12.27
N THR A 251 6.70 11.83 11.44
CA THR A 251 6.64 11.06 10.20
C THR A 251 7.28 9.67 10.31
N SER A 252 7.76 9.29 11.50
CA SER A 252 8.52 8.05 11.71
C SER A 252 7.76 6.79 11.30
N TYR A 253 6.46 6.72 11.56
CA TYR A 253 5.63 5.59 11.14
C TYR A 253 5.62 5.40 9.62
N PHE A 254 5.65 6.47 8.83
CA PHE A 254 5.64 6.34 7.38
C PHE A 254 6.93 5.68 6.88
N ALA A 255 8.03 5.78 7.62
CA ALA A 255 9.27 5.06 7.30
C ALA A 255 9.25 3.57 7.69
N THR A 256 8.18 3.08 8.34
CA THR A 256 8.10 1.68 8.78
C THR A 256 7.77 0.72 7.64
N VAL A 257 8.11 -0.55 7.86
CA VAL A 257 7.70 -1.62 6.95
C VAL A 257 6.19 -1.84 6.99
N ASP A 258 5.55 -1.68 8.15
CA ASP A 258 4.10 -1.85 8.28
C ASP A 258 3.35 -0.85 7.40
N PHE A 259 3.75 0.43 7.42
CA PHE A 259 3.17 1.42 6.53
C PHE A 259 3.40 1.06 5.04
N SER A 260 4.61 0.63 4.70
CA SER A 260 4.95 0.20 3.33
C SER A 260 4.09 -0.98 2.87
N TYR A 261 3.85 -1.94 3.76
CA TYR A 261 2.96 -3.08 3.52
C TYR A 261 1.52 -2.64 3.25
N HIS A 262 0.98 -1.69 4.02
CA HIS A 262 -0.34 -1.15 3.75
C HIS A 262 -0.42 -0.45 2.39
N CYS A 263 0.61 0.30 1.98
CA CYS A 263 0.66 0.92 0.65
C CYS A 263 0.67 -0.15 -0.46
N TYR A 264 1.47 -1.20 -0.30
CA TYR A 264 1.53 -2.31 -1.25
C TYR A 264 0.16 -2.97 -1.42
N LYS A 265 -0.52 -3.29 -0.32
CA LYS A 265 -1.83 -3.94 -0.35
C LYS A 265 -2.91 -3.05 -0.98
N LEU A 266 -2.90 -1.74 -0.68
CA LEU A 266 -3.77 -0.79 -1.36
C LEU A 266 -3.57 -0.82 -2.88
N ALA A 267 -2.33 -0.75 -3.33
CA ALA A 267 -2.01 -0.73 -4.75
C ALA A 267 -2.31 -2.08 -5.44
N ASP A 268 -2.10 -3.23 -4.80
CA ASP A 268 -2.48 -4.54 -5.37
C ASP A 268 -4.01 -4.68 -5.51
N VAL A 269 -4.79 -4.14 -4.56
CA VAL A 269 -6.25 -4.11 -4.66
C VAL A 269 -6.69 -3.25 -5.84
N ILE A 270 -6.15 -2.03 -5.97
CA ILE A 270 -6.43 -1.15 -7.12
C ILE A 270 -6.06 -1.84 -8.43
N ARG A 271 -4.87 -2.46 -8.51
CA ARG A 271 -4.42 -3.22 -9.68
C ARG A 271 -5.40 -4.33 -10.05
N SER A 272 -5.83 -5.12 -9.06
CA SER A 272 -6.77 -6.22 -9.23
C SER A 272 -8.10 -5.71 -9.83
N LEU A 273 -8.60 -4.59 -9.30
CA LEU A 273 -9.83 -3.96 -9.78
C LEU A 273 -9.68 -3.34 -11.19
N LEU A 274 -8.55 -2.72 -11.49
CA LEU A 274 -8.27 -2.16 -12.83
C LEU A 274 -8.14 -3.26 -13.89
N SER A 275 -7.43 -4.35 -13.57
CA SER A 275 -7.19 -5.47 -14.49
C SER A 275 -8.37 -6.43 -14.67
N GLY A 276 -9.41 -6.31 -13.85
CA GLY A 276 -10.56 -7.23 -13.88
C GLY A 276 -10.23 -8.67 -13.48
N GLN A 277 -9.02 -8.94 -12.98
CA GLN A 277 -8.60 -10.27 -12.56
C GLN A 277 -9.19 -10.60 -11.19
N ARG A 278 -10.00 -11.67 -11.11
CA ARG A 278 -10.43 -12.24 -9.83
C ARG A 278 -9.26 -12.99 -9.19
N LYS A 279 -8.51 -12.37 -8.29
CA LYS A 279 -7.66 -13.15 -7.37
C LYS A 279 -8.56 -13.77 -6.29
N ARG A 280 -8.52 -15.10 -6.16
CA ARG A 280 -8.69 -15.75 -4.85
C ARG A 280 -7.44 -15.34 -4.08
N HIS A 281 -7.54 -14.49 -3.06
CA HIS A 281 -6.41 -14.19 -2.19
C HIS A 281 -6.28 -15.34 -1.19
N PRO A 282 -5.25 -16.21 -1.27
CA PRO A 282 -4.87 -16.98 -0.11
C PRO A 282 -4.09 -16.02 0.83
N ILE A 283 -4.16 -16.28 2.13
CA ILE A 283 -3.36 -15.59 3.17
C ILE A 283 -3.92 -14.23 3.62
N PHE A 284 -5.01 -14.30 4.39
CA PHE A 284 -5.39 -13.29 5.38
C PHE A 284 -5.02 -13.80 6.79
N SER A 285 -3.78 -13.56 7.20
CA SER A 285 -3.32 -13.69 8.60
C SER A 285 -2.05 -12.85 8.74
N CYS A 286 -1.92 -11.84 9.60
CA CYS A 286 -2.39 -11.73 10.98
C CYS A 286 -3.07 -10.37 11.29
N LEU A 287 -4.16 -10.47 12.05
CA LEU A 287 -4.65 -9.55 13.09
C LEU A 287 -5.05 -8.08 12.81
N ASP A 288 -4.81 -7.48 11.64
CA ASP A 288 -5.48 -6.20 11.26
C ASP A 288 -6.29 -6.29 9.94
N ALA A 289 -6.36 -7.48 9.36
CA ALA A 289 -7.09 -7.74 8.12
C ALA A 289 -8.63 -7.76 8.25
N PHE A 290 -9.18 -7.52 9.44
CA PHE A 290 -10.64 -7.60 9.68
C PHE A 290 -11.44 -6.51 8.96
N ARG A 291 -10.77 -5.49 8.38
CA ARG A 291 -11.44 -4.41 7.62
C ARG A 291 -11.32 -4.51 6.09
N PHE A 292 -10.36 -5.27 5.55
CA PHE A 292 -10.16 -5.35 4.09
C PHE A 292 -10.98 -6.46 3.41
N SER A 293 -11.30 -7.55 4.12
CA SER A 293 -12.04 -8.70 3.56
C SER A 293 -13.53 -8.42 3.33
N VAL A 294 -14.18 -7.72 4.25
CA VAL A 294 -15.57 -7.25 4.12
C VAL A 294 -15.71 -6.30 2.92
N LEU A 295 -14.64 -5.57 2.61
CA LEU A 295 -14.59 -4.54 1.59
C LEU A 295 -14.53 -5.09 0.16
N CYS A 296 -13.85 -6.23 -0.06
CA CYS A 296 -13.84 -6.89 -1.36
C CYS A 296 -15.19 -7.56 -1.70
N GLN A 297 -15.95 -8.00 -0.70
CA GLN A 297 -17.29 -8.57 -0.91
C GLN A 297 -18.35 -7.50 -1.24
N GLN A 298 -18.24 -6.31 -0.66
CA GLN A 298 -19.17 -5.20 -0.94
C GLN A 298 -18.92 -4.54 -2.31
N LEU A 299 -17.67 -4.48 -2.78
CA LEU A 299 -17.32 -3.89 -4.08
C LEU A 299 -17.69 -4.77 -5.29
N GLN A 300 -18.10 -6.02 -5.05
CA GLN A 300 -18.49 -7.02 -6.06
C GLN A 300 -20.01 -7.11 -6.30
N GLN A 301 -20.81 -6.44 -5.46
CA GLN A 301 -22.26 -6.24 -5.64
C GLN A 301 -22.51 -4.92 -6.38
#